data_AF-A0A2G6Y4B0-F1
#
_entry.id   AF-A0A2G6Y4B0-F1
#
_cell.length_a   1.000
_cell.length_b   1.000
_cell.length_c   1.000
_cell.angle_alpha   90.00
_cell.angle_beta   90.00
_cell.angle_gamma   90.00
#
_symmetry.space_group_name_H-M   'P 1'
#
loop_
_entity.id
_entity.type
_entity.pdbx_description
1 polymer ?
#
loop_
_entity_poly.entity_id
_entity_poly.type
_entity_poly.pdbx_seq_one_letter_code
_entity_poly.pdbx_strand_id
1 'polypeptide(L)'
;MERAFFTRAPNDSELLSLRRFLATYRDGSGGQREADGSSRADSRQIERCLAELLYGRTTENKSFYDFVIESNESGGIAVRGASIKSKQLELDADSLDAGKAMRAHLEISNSNSKDWKLCAAHGLSQRDFGDAQHAATFGRLILERQIADREQAETNYVTQQDADVKRTFITKESIFISVLYTPPRKKDGERQWMVSAFPINLPPPVRWEFRTERSLVGYDEDGGALYEWYGLSGSQFKYFPKLASRLHGTGLFTLPKPAVETLRAKSSKMFEG
;
A
#
# COMPACT_ATOMS: atom_id res chain seq x y z
N MET A 1 -10.81 -19.40 -6.02
CA MET A 1 -10.49 -18.88 -4.67
C MET A 1 -11.35 -17.66 -4.44
N GLU A 2 -12.17 -17.63 -3.39
CA GLU A 2 -12.81 -16.39 -2.94
C GLU A 2 -12.01 -15.80 -1.78
N ARG A 3 -11.45 -14.61 -1.97
CA ARG A 3 -10.77 -13.84 -0.93
C ARG A 3 -11.17 -12.37 -1.01
N ALA A 4 -11.41 -11.77 0.16
CA ALA A 4 -11.65 -10.35 0.30
C ALA A 4 -10.52 -9.53 -0.37
N PHE A 5 -10.87 -8.39 -0.93
CA PHE A 5 -9.99 -7.46 -1.65
C PHE A 5 -9.43 -7.96 -2.98
N PHE A 6 -9.27 -9.27 -3.17
CA PHE A 6 -8.79 -9.88 -4.42
C PHE A 6 -9.91 -10.16 -5.42
N THR A 7 -11.03 -10.71 -4.95
CA THR A 7 -12.11 -11.23 -5.82
C THR A 7 -13.50 -10.68 -5.46
N ARG A 8 -13.62 -10.09 -4.27
CA ARG A 8 -14.85 -9.46 -3.78
C ARG A 8 -14.54 -8.48 -2.64
N ALA A 9 -15.51 -7.65 -2.29
CA ALA A 9 -15.48 -6.90 -1.03
C ALA A 9 -15.45 -7.87 0.18
N PRO A 10 -14.86 -7.46 1.32
CA PRO A 10 -14.96 -8.24 2.55
C PRO A 10 -16.42 -8.38 2.97
N ASN A 11 -16.79 -9.56 3.46
CA ASN A 11 -18.07 -9.77 4.13
C ASN A 11 -18.03 -9.24 5.57
N ASP A 12 -19.17 -9.24 6.26
CA ASP A 12 -19.28 -8.68 7.62
C ASP A 12 -18.36 -9.37 8.63
N SER A 13 -18.14 -10.68 8.50
CA SER A 13 -17.25 -11.43 9.37
C SER A 13 -15.78 -11.06 9.15
N GLU A 14 -15.36 -10.94 7.89
CA GLU A 14 -14.00 -10.51 7.53
C GLU A 14 -13.74 -9.06 7.95
N LEU A 15 -14.71 -8.16 7.75
CA LEU A 15 -14.63 -6.78 8.20
C LEU A 15 -14.55 -6.71 9.74
N LEU A 16 -15.36 -7.50 10.45
CA LEU A 16 -15.31 -7.58 11.91
C LEU A 16 -13.95 -8.09 12.40
N SER A 17 -13.39 -9.13 11.76
CA SER A 17 -12.05 -9.64 12.06
C SER A 17 -10.98 -8.58 11.83
N LEU A 18 -11.00 -7.90 10.68
CA LEU A 18 -10.06 -6.82 10.38
C LEU A 18 -10.12 -5.70 11.42
N ARG A 19 -11.34 -5.27 11.80
CA ARG A 19 -11.56 -4.26 12.84
C ARG A 19 -10.96 -4.69 14.18
N ARG A 20 -11.12 -5.96 14.56
CA ARG A 20 -10.55 -6.51 15.79
C ARG A 20 -9.03 -6.61 15.72
N PHE A 21 -8.48 -7.09 14.61
CA PHE A 21 -7.03 -7.19 14.40
C PHE A 21 -6.35 -5.83 14.50
N LEU A 22 -6.89 -4.80 13.84
CA LEU A 22 -6.36 -3.44 13.95
C LEU A 22 -6.53 -2.87 15.36
N ALA A 23 -7.64 -3.21 16.03
CA ALA A 23 -7.92 -2.71 17.37
C ALA A 23 -7.03 -3.32 18.46
N THR A 24 -6.40 -4.48 18.26
CA THR A 24 -5.44 -5.02 19.25
C THR A 24 -4.27 -4.07 19.49
N TYR A 25 -3.92 -3.24 18.49
CA TYR A 25 -2.89 -2.21 18.60
C TYR A 25 -3.37 -0.91 19.26
N ARG A 26 -4.62 -0.85 19.75
CA ARG A 26 -5.15 0.31 20.48
C ARG A 26 -4.94 0.28 21.98
N ASP A 27 -4.49 -0.84 22.50
CA ASP A 27 -4.32 -1.08 23.94
C ASP A 27 -3.02 -0.51 24.53
N GLY A 28 -2.27 0.30 23.77
CA GLY A 28 -0.97 0.84 24.15
C GLY A 28 0.23 0.10 23.55
N SER A 29 0.02 -0.96 22.77
CA SER A 29 1.08 -1.72 22.07
C SER A 29 1.32 -1.34 20.60
N GLY A 30 0.49 -0.47 20.04
CA GLY A 30 0.65 0.03 18.68
C GLY A 30 1.90 0.91 18.52
N GLY A 31 2.49 0.88 17.32
CA GLY A 31 3.71 1.64 17.00
C GLY A 31 3.50 3.16 16.90
N GLN A 32 2.26 3.63 17.01
CA GLN A 32 1.89 5.04 16.86
C GLN A 32 1.07 5.47 18.07
N ARG A 33 1.53 6.49 18.79
CA ARG A 33 0.87 6.97 20.01
C ARG A 33 -0.22 7.99 19.71
N GLU A 34 -1.32 7.90 20.44
CA GLU A 34 -2.40 8.88 20.41
C GLU A 34 -2.33 9.82 21.63
N ALA A 35 -2.97 10.98 21.54
CA ALA A 35 -2.95 11.99 22.60
C ALA A 35 -3.71 11.56 23.86
N ASP A 36 -4.64 10.59 23.74
CA ASP A 36 -5.42 10.02 24.84
C ASP A 36 -4.68 8.89 25.59
N GLY A 37 -3.41 8.63 25.24
CA GLY A 37 -2.59 7.57 25.82
C GLY A 37 -2.79 6.19 25.18
N SER A 38 -3.78 6.03 24.30
CA SER A 38 -3.91 4.84 23.47
C SER A 38 -2.85 4.81 22.36
N SER A 39 -2.93 3.80 21.49
CA SER A 39 -2.05 3.68 20.34
C SER A 39 -2.83 3.26 19.09
N ARG A 40 -2.14 3.15 17.96
CA ARG A 40 -2.66 2.55 16.72
C ARG A 40 -1.58 1.74 16.03
N ALA A 41 -2.03 0.86 15.15
CA ALA A 41 -1.14 0.09 14.29
C ALA A 41 -0.25 1.01 13.44
N ASP A 42 1.05 0.71 13.40
CA ASP A 42 1.96 1.24 12.38
C ASP A 42 1.81 0.48 11.04
N SER A 43 2.59 0.86 10.02
CA SER A 43 2.48 0.25 8.68
C SER A 43 2.72 -1.26 8.71
N ARG A 44 3.74 -1.73 9.44
CA ARG A 44 4.09 -3.16 9.52
C ARG A 44 3.04 -3.96 10.30
N GLN A 45 2.47 -3.37 11.34
CA GLN A 45 1.36 -3.96 12.09
C GLN A 45 0.10 -4.09 11.21
N ILE A 46 -0.20 -3.08 10.38
CA ILE A 46 -1.30 -3.15 9.39
C ILE A 46 -1.04 -4.25 8.36
N GLU A 47 0.20 -4.39 7.87
CA GLU A 47 0.59 -5.46 6.94
C GLU A 47 0.29 -6.85 7.52
N ARG A 48 0.66 -7.08 8.77
CA ARG A 48 0.38 -8.34 9.47
C ARG A 48 -1.12 -8.59 9.66
N CYS A 49 -1.91 -7.58 10.00
CA CYS A 49 -3.36 -7.74 10.12
C CYS A 49 -4.01 -8.18 8.80
N LEU A 50 -3.61 -7.58 7.68
CA LEU A 50 -4.16 -7.91 6.36
C LEU A 50 -3.65 -9.26 5.85
N ALA A 51 -2.38 -9.59 6.10
CA ALA A 51 -1.84 -10.91 5.81
C ALA A 51 -2.59 -12.00 6.59
N GLU A 52 -2.81 -11.81 7.90
CA GLU A 52 -3.56 -12.74 8.75
C GLU A 52 -5.00 -12.91 8.26
N LEU A 53 -5.72 -11.80 8.02
CA LEU A 53 -7.10 -11.83 7.52
C LEU A 53 -7.22 -12.62 6.21
N LEU A 54 -6.23 -12.46 5.34
CA LEU A 54 -6.25 -13.04 4.01
C LEU A 54 -5.48 -14.34 3.93
N TYR A 55 -5.10 -14.98 5.05
CA TYR A 55 -4.29 -16.20 5.08
C TYR A 55 -3.07 -16.11 4.16
N GLY A 56 -2.38 -14.99 4.25
CA GLY A 56 -1.17 -14.65 3.52
C GLY A 56 0.07 -14.77 4.41
N ARG A 57 1.22 -14.96 3.76
CA ARG A 57 2.52 -14.97 4.42
C ARG A 57 3.20 -13.63 4.19
N THR A 58 3.50 -12.92 5.28
CA THR A 58 4.31 -11.70 5.21
C THR A 58 5.70 -12.02 4.70
N THR A 59 6.23 -11.19 3.81
CA THR A 59 7.59 -11.39 3.28
C THR A 59 8.65 -10.88 4.27
N GLU A 60 8.26 -9.96 5.17
CA GLU A 60 9.04 -9.31 6.24
C GLU A 60 10.40 -8.71 5.81
N ASN A 61 10.70 -8.72 4.51
CA ASN A 61 11.91 -8.25 3.87
C ASN A 61 11.62 -7.05 2.96
N LYS A 62 12.66 -6.44 2.39
CA LYS A 62 12.51 -5.36 1.39
C LYS A 62 12.08 -5.94 0.03
N SER A 63 10.89 -6.53 -0.04
CA SER A 63 10.25 -7.02 -1.27
C SER A 63 9.28 -5.97 -1.82
N PHE A 64 8.89 -6.12 -3.08
CA PHE A 64 7.84 -5.31 -3.70
C PHE A 64 6.46 -5.58 -3.06
N TYR A 65 6.22 -6.82 -2.66
CA TYR A 65 5.00 -7.27 -2.00
C TYR A 65 5.23 -7.39 -0.49
N ASP A 66 4.32 -6.82 0.29
CA ASP A 66 4.37 -6.87 1.75
C ASP A 66 3.91 -8.25 2.28
N PHE A 67 2.99 -8.90 1.55
CA PHE A 67 2.65 -10.30 1.77
C PHE A 67 2.24 -11.00 0.46
N VAL A 68 2.27 -12.32 0.49
CA VAL A 68 1.84 -13.19 -0.61
C VAL A 68 0.82 -14.21 -0.14
N ILE A 69 -0.03 -14.64 -1.05
CA ILE A 69 -1.02 -15.69 -0.87
C ILE A 69 -0.66 -16.83 -1.80
N GLU A 70 -0.56 -18.03 -1.25
CA GLU A 70 -0.38 -19.26 -2.00
C GLU A 70 -1.67 -20.10 -1.98
N SER A 71 -1.97 -20.73 -3.10
CA SER A 71 -3.05 -21.71 -3.20
C SER A 71 -2.76 -22.82 -4.18
N ASN A 72 -3.19 -24.03 -3.82
CA ASN A 72 -3.15 -25.18 -4.71
C ASN A 72 -4.20 -25.00 -5.81
N GLU A 73 -3.75 -24.98 -7.06
CA GLU A 73 -4.56 -24.92 -8.27
C GLU A 73 -4.13 -26.03 -9.24
N SER A 74 -4.92 -26.29 -10.28
CA SER A 74 -4.74 -27.44 -11.20
C SER A 74 -3.35 -27.54 -11.85
N GLY A 75 -2.59 -26.45 -11.86
CA GLY A 75 -1.25 -26.35 -12.46
C GLY A 75 -0.08 -26.22 -11.48
N GLY A 76 -0.32 -26.35 -10.17
CA GLY A 76 0.67 -26.15 -9.11
C GLY A 76 0.22 -25.11 -8.08
N ILE A 77 1.18 -24.47 -7.41
CA ILE A 77 0.89 -23.41 -6.45
C ILE A 77 0.79 -22.07 -7.19
N ALA A 78 -0.40 -21.47 -7.15
CA ALA A 78 -0.62 -20.10 -7.60
C ALA A 78 -0.24 -19.11 -6.50
N VAL A 79 0.58 -18.11 -6.85
CA VAL A 79 1.06 -17.07 -5.93
C VAL A 79 0.45 -15.73 -6.32
N ARG A 80 -0.13 -15.00 -5.35
CA ARG A 80 -0.68 -13.65 -5.54
C ARG A 80 -0.05 -12.71 -4.52
N GLY A 81 0.40 -11.55 -4.97
CA GLY A 81 1.05 -10.56 -4.12
C GLY A 81 0.13 -9.42 -3.72
N ALA A 82 0.37 -8.85 -2.53
CA ALA A 82 -0.24 -7.61 -2.11
C ALA A 82 0.81 -6.62 -1.58
N SER A 83 0.70 -5.36 -2.02
CA SER A 83 1.51 -4.26 -1.50
C SER A 83 0.59 -3.24 -0.83
N ILE A 84 0.78 -3.03 0.46
CA ILE A 84 -0.07 -2.22 1.34
C ILE A 84 0.59 -0.88 1.59
N LYS A 85 -0.17 0.22 1.51
CA LYS A 85 0.27 1.52 1.99
C LYS A 85 -0.82 2.14 2.85
N SER A 86 -0.42 2.66 4.00
CA SER A 86 -1.33 3.33 4.93
C SER A 86 -1.04 4.83 5.01
N LYS A 87 -2.09 5.64 5.12
CA LYS A 87 -1.95 7.10 5.17
C LYS A 87 -3.04 7.72 6.03
N GLN A 88 -2.62 8.55 6.98
CA GLN A 88 -3.53 9.50 7.61
C GLN A 88 -3.86 10.61 6.61
N LEU A 89 -5.14 10.88 6.41
CA LEU A 89 -5.60 12.01 5.62
C LEU A 89 -5.50 13.31 6.42
N GLU A 90 -5.50 14.43 5.71
CA GLU A 90 -5.64 15.76 6.30
C GLU A 90 -7.11 16.20 6.38
N LEU A 91 -7.98 15.50 5.65
CA LEU A 91 -9.41 15.77 5.55
C LEU A 91 -10.19 14.99 6.62
N ASP A 92 -11.36 15.52 6.96
CA ASP A 92 -12.30 14.84 7.83
C ASP A 92 -13.08 13.72 7.12
N ALA A 93 -13.89 13.01 7.89
CA ALA A 93 -14.73 11.91 7.46
C ALA A 93 -15.80 12.29 6.43
N ASP A 94 -16.38 13.48 6.52
CA ASP A 94 -17.45 13.91 5.60
C ASP A 94 -16.88 14.14 4.19
N SER A 95 -15.62 14.58 4.12
CA SER A 95 -14.87 14.71 2.86
C SER A 95 -14.57 13.37 2.18
N LEU A 96 -14.46 12.28 2.94
CA LEU A 96 -14.27 10.92 2.40
C LEU A 96 -15.54 10.37 1.75
N ASP A 97 -16.70 10.71 2.28
CA ASP A 97 -18.00 10.20 1.83
C ASP A 97 -18.56 10.97 0.62
N ALA A 98 -18.14 12.22 0.45
CA ALA A 98 -18.59 13.11 -0.65
C ALA A 98 -18.16 12.69 -2.07
N GLY A 99 -17.40 11.60 -2.21
CA GLY A 99 -17.34 10.77 -3.43
C GLY A 99 -16.78 11.38 -4.72
N LYS A 100 -16.38 12.66 -4.77
CA LYS A 100 -15.92 13.28 -6.02
C LYS A 100 -14.44 13.68 -5.92
N ALA A 101 -13.62 13.06 -6.76
CA ALA A 101 -12.17 13.24 -6.96
C ALA A 101 -11.20 12.70 -5.87
N MET A 102 -11.68 11.97 -4.86
CA MET A 102 -10.79 11.35 -3.87
C MET A 102 -9.89 10.27 -4.49
N ARG A 103 -8.60 10.32 -4.15
CA ARG A 103 -7.58 9.36 -4.60
C ARG A 103 -6.98 8.62 -3.41
N ALA A 104 -6.58 7.38 -3.64
CA ALA A 104 -5.70 6.69 -2.71
C ALA A 104 -4.30 7.32 -2.76
N HIS A 105 -3.52 7.10 -1.70
CA HIS A 105 -2.13 7.56 -1.62
C HIS A 105 -1.23 6.34 -1.43
N LEU A 106 -0.55 5.93 -2.51
CA LEU A 106 0.33 4.76 -2.51
C LEU A 106 1.76 5.20 -2.82
N GLU A 107 2.64 5.22 -1.81
CA GLU A 107 4.09 5.38 -2.06
C GLU A 107 4.66 4.02 -2.47
N ILE A 108 4.98 3.85 -3.75
CA ILE A 108 5.38 2.56 -4.33
C ILE A 108 6.84 2.27 -4.04
N SER A 109 7.70 3.28 -4.22
CA SER A 109 9.13 3.12 -3.95
C SER A 109 9.80 4.43 -3.56
N ASN A 110 10.97 4.26 -2.94
CA ASN A 110 11.94 5.28 -2.64
C ASN A 110 13.32 4.67 -2.95
N SER A 111 13.89 5.00 -4.11
CA SER A 111 15.15 4.37 -4.55
C SER A 111 16.00 5.29 -5.41
N ASN A 112 16.41 6.41 -4.82
CA ASN A 112 17.28 7.42 -5.44
C ASN A 112 18.42 6.83 -6.30
N SER A 113 19.24 5.95 -5.72
CA SER A 113 20.39 5.38 -6.43
C SER A 113 19.98 4.57 -7.66
N LYS A 114 18.89 3.79 -7.59
CA LYS A 114 18.41 2.98 -8.73
C LYS A 114 17.84 3.88 -9.84
N ASP A 115 17.01 4.84 -9.45
CA ASP A 115 16.33 5.74 -10.38
C ASP A 115 17.33 6.58 -11.17
N TRP A 116 18.30 7.19 -10.49
CA TRP A 116 19.31 8.01 -11.15
C TRP A 116 20.32 7.20 -11.95
N LYS A 117 20.64 5.97 -11.53
CA LYS A 117 21.45 5.07 -12.36
C LYS A 117 20.76 4.75 -13.69
N LEU A 118 19.44 4.51 -13.66
CA LEU A 118 18.67 4.27 -14.88
C LEU A 118 18.57 5.52 -15.76
N CYS A 119 18.32 6.68 -15.16
CA CYS A 119 18.27 7.95 -15.89
C CYS A 119 19.61 8.25 -16.58
N ALA A 120 20.73 8.10 -15.85
CA ALA A 120 22.06 8.32 -16.40
C ALA A 120 22.40 7.37 -17.56
N ALA A 121 21.96 6.11 -17.49
CA ALA A 121 22.12 5.15 -18.59
C ALA A 121 21.37 5.57 -19.87
N HIS A 122 20.39 6.47 -19.75
CA HIS A 122 19.64 7.04 -20.87
C HIS A 122 20.02 8.49 -21.18
N GLY A 123 21.18 8.95 -20.69
CA GLY A 123 21.67 10.31 -20.95
C GLY A 123 20.92 11.41 -20.20
N LEU A 124 20.14 11.09 -19.17
CA LEU A 124 19.44 12.06 -18.32
C LEU A 124 20.19 12.30 -17.01
N SER A 125 20.22 13.55 -16.57
CA SER A 125 20.92 14.00 -15.37
C SER A 125 19.99 14.70 -14.38
N GLN A 126 20.47 14.88 -13.15
CA GLN A 126 19.75 15.69 -12.15
C GLN A 126 19.60 17.15 -12.59
N ARG A 127 20.54 17.65 -13.39
CA ARG A 127 20.46 19.00 -13.96
C ARG A 127 19.30 19.10 -14.94
N ASP A 128 19.16 18.15 -15.86
CA ASP A 128 18.05 18.15 -16.83
C ASP A 128 16.70 18.13 -16.12
N PHE A 129 16.60 17.42 -14.98
CA PHE A 129 15.41 17.42 -14.14
C PHE A 129 15.18 18.78 -13.47
N GLY A 130 16.22 19.39 -12.89
CA GLY A 130 16.14 20.72 -12.28
C GLY A 130 15.79 21.81 -13.29
N ASP A 131 16.26 21.68 -14.53
CA ASP A 131 15.98 22.57 -15.65
C ASP A 131 14.64 22.22 -16.36
N ALA A 132 13.84 21.31 -15.79
CA ALA A 132 12.52 20.87 -16.27
C ALA A 132 12.50 20.33 -17.72
N GLN A 133 13.56 19.64 -18.13
CA GLN A 133 13.70 19.05 -19.46
C GLN A 133 13.26 17.57 -19.49
N HIS A 134 12.87 17.09 -20.68
CA HIS A 134 12.61 15.67 -20.95
C HIS A 134 11.56 14.98 -20.04
N ALA A 135 10.51 15.72 -19.64
CA ALA A 135 9.45 15.22 -18.74
C ALA A 135 8.89 13.84 -19.14
N ALA A 136 8.56 13.66 -20.43
CA ALA A 136 8.04 12.39 -20.95
C ALA A 136 9.06 11.24 -20.82
N THR A 137 10.34 11.50 -21.07
CA THR A 137 11.40 10.48 -20.98
C THR A 137 11.64 10.07 -19.54
N PHE A 138 11.77 11.03 -18.61
CA PHE A 138 11.88 10.72 -17.19
C PHE A 138 10.70 9.90 -16.69
N GLY A 139 9.48 10.34 -17.02
CA GLY A 139 8.25 9.71 -16.57
C GLY A 139 8.14 8.25 -17.04
N ARG A 140 8.42 8.02 -18.34
CA ARG A 140 8.44 6.68 -18.92
C ARG A 140 9.46 5.77 -18.22
N LEU A 141 10.70 6.21 -18.07
CA LEU A 141 11.77 5.40 -17.48
C LEU A 141 11.49 5.01 -16.03
N ILE A 142 10.99 5.93 -15.23
CA ILE A 142 10.69 5.65 -13.82
C ILE A 142 9.51 4.68 -13.69
N LEU A 143 8.48 4.83 -14.54
CA LEU A 143 7.37 3.88 -14.59
C LEU A 143 7.83 2.47 -15.02
N GLU A 144 8.61 2.38 -16.09
CA GLU A 144 9.22 1.11 -16.55
C GLU A 144 10.04 0.45 -15.45
N ARG A 145 10.79 1.23 -14.67
CA ARG A 145 11.57 0.71 -13.53
C ARG A 145 10.69 0.14 -12.43
N GLN A 146 9.54 0.75 -12.12
CA GLN A 146 8.63 0.16 -11.12
C GLN A 146 8.09 -1.19 -11.58
N ILE A 147 7.76 -1.31 -12.87
CA ILE A 147 7.29 -2.55 -13.48
C ILE A 147 8.39 -3.62 -13.42
N ALA A 148 9.63 -3.26 -13.78
CA ALA A 148 10.76 -4.17 -13.75
C ALA A 148 11.12 -4.63 -12.32
N ASP A 149 11.08 -3.75 -11.32
CA ASP A 149 11.34 -4.12 -9.92
C ASP A 149 10.29 -5.13 -9.40
N ARG A 150 9.01 -4.98 -9.81
CA ARG A 150 7.97 -5.96 -9.52
C ARG A 150 8.25 -7.31 -10.19
N GLU A 151 8.50 -7.31 -11.50
CA GLU A 151 8.75 -8.55 -12.26
C GLU A 151 9.96 -9.31 -11.72
N GLN A 152 11.00 -8.59 -11.31
CA GLN A 152 12.16 -9.16 -10.65
C GLN A 152 11.79 -9.76 -9.28
N ALA A 153 10.94 -9.11 -8.50
CA ALA A 153 10.48 -9.64 -7.22
C ALA A 153 9.64 -10.93 -7.40
N GLU A 154 8.77 -10.98 -8.40
CA GLU A 154 7.98 -12.17 -8.75
C GLU A 154 8.88 -13.32 -9.20
N THR A 155 9.85 -13.03 -10.08
CA THR A 155 10.83 -14.01 -10.55
C THR A 155 11.66 -14.55 -9.39
N ASN A 156 12.19 -13.67 -8.52
CA ASN A 156 12.95 -14.06 -7.34
C ASN A 156 12.12 -14.91 -6.38
N TYR A 157 10.83 -14.57 -6.20
CA TYR A 157 9.95 -15.36 -5.36
C TYR A 157 9.80 -16.79 -5.87
N VAL A 158 9.66 -16.98 -7.19
CA VAL A 158 9.52 -18.33 -7.75
C VAL A 158 10.84 -19.11 -7.72
N THR A 159 11.97 -18.46 -8.01
CA THR A 159 13.27 -19.14 -8.15
C THR A 159 13.97 -19.45 -6.82
N GLN A 160 13.66 -18.70 -5.75
CA GLN A 160 14.25 -18.93 -4.42
C GLN A 160 13.54 -20.04 -3.62
N GLN A 161 12.50 -20.64 -4.17
CA GLN A 161 11.72 -21.69 -3.51
C GLN A 161 12.15 -23.08 -3.96
N ASP A 162 11.67 -24.10 -3.27
CA ASP A 162 11.90 -25.51 -3.58
C ASP A 162 11.59 -25.82 -5.06
N ALA A 163 12.60 -26.32 -5.77
CA ALA A 163 12.56 -26.62 -7.21
C ALA A 163 11.56 -27.74 -7.56
N ASP A 164 11.23 -28.60 -6.60
CA ASP A 164 10.31 -29.72 -6.81
C ASP A 164 8.83 -29.29 -6.80
N VAL A 165 8.54 -28.05 -6.38
CA VAL A 165 7.18 -27.53 -6.30
C VAL A 165 6.98 -26.40 -7.31
N LYS A 166 6.21 -26.71 -8.36
CA LYS A 166 5.85 -25.76 -9.41
C LYS A 166 5.01 -24.62 -8.83
N ARG A 167 5.60 -23.42 -8.77
CA ARG A 167 4.94 -22.16 -8.40
C ARG A 167 4.74 -21.28 -9.62
N THR A 168 3.65 -20.53 -9.66
CA THR A 168 3.39 -19.53 -10.70
C THR A 168 2.82 -18.28 -10.08
N PHE A 169 3.49 -17.16 -10.29
CA PHE A 169 2.99 -15.86 -9.85
C PHE A 169 1.88 -15.38 -10.79
N ILE A 170 0.71 -15.05 -10.24
CA ILE A 170 -0.44 -14.57 -10.99
C ILE A 170 -0.55 -13.06 -10.82
N THR A 171 0.28 -12.35 -11.57
CA THR A 171 0.44 -10.89 -11.53
C THR A 171 -0.88 -10.15 -11.75
N LYS A 172 -1.71 -10.61 -12.69
CA LYS A 172 -3.02 -10.00 -13.01
C LYS A 172 -4.02 -10.03 -11.83
N GLU A 173 -3.79 -10.91 -10.85
CA GLU A 173 -4.61 -11.06 -9.64
C GLU A 173 -3.90 -10.50 -8.40
N SER A 174 -2.74 -9.88 -8.57
CA SER A 174 -2.02 -9.20 -7.49
C SER A 174 -2.48 -7.76 -7.35
N ILE A 175 -2.42 -7.21 -6.14
CA ILE A 175 -3.09 -5.94 -5.81
C ILE A 175 -2.24 -4.97 -5.00
N PHE A 176 -2.51 -3.68 -5.15
CA PHE A 176 -2.22 -2.70 -4.11
C PHE A 176 -3.38 -2.63 -3.12
N ILE A 177 -3.09 -2.48 -1.83
CA ILE A 177 -4.08 -2.17 -0.80
C ILE A 177 -3.76 -0.80 -0.20
N SER A 178 -4.70 0.13 -0.31
CA SER A 178 -4.65 1.41 0.39
C SER A 178 -5.44 1.33 1.67
N VAL A 179 -4.82 1.70 2.79
CA VAL A 179 -5.47 1.86 4.11
C VAL A 179 -5.47 3.33 4.47
N LEU A 180 -6.60 3.99 4.30
CA LEU A 180 -6.77 5.40 4.64
C LEU A 180 -7.46 5.54 5.99
N TYR A 181 -7.05 6.55 6.76
CA TYR A 181 -7.72 6.88 8.01
C TYR A 181 -7.73 8.38 8.28
N THR A 182 -8.78 8.86 8.93
CA THR A 182 -8.94 10.28 9.28
C THR A 182 -8.08 10.67 10.48
N PRO A 183 -7.82 11.98 10.69
CA PRO A 183 -7.53 12.48 12.02
C PRO A 183 -8.71 12.18 12.97
N PRO A 184 -8.50 12.19 14.31
CA PRO A 184 -9.59 12.04 15.26
C PRO A 184 -10.56 13.23 15.18
N ARG A 185 -11.88 12.98 15.22
CA ARG A 185 -12.91 14.03 15.27
C ARG A 185 -12.92 14.68 16.66
N LYS A 186 -12.14 15.76 16.86
CA LYS A 186 -11.86 16.40 18.18
C LYS A 186 -10.90 15.56 19.04
N LYS A 187 -10.51 16.10 20.21
CA LYS A 187 -9.47 15.52 21.09
C LYS A 187 -9.71 14.06 21.48
N ASP A 188 -10.97 13.63 21.56
CA ASP A 188 -11.37 12.29 22.02
C ASP A 188 -12.15 11.46 20.97
N GLY A 189 -12.21 11.94 19.73
CA GLY A 189 -13.02 11.34 18.67
C GLY A 189 -12.42 10.09 18.04
N GLU A 190 -13.28 9.19 17.57
CA GLU A 190 -12.83 8.05 16.78
C GLU A 190 -12.31 8.47 15.40
N ARG A 191 -11.27 7.77 14.95
CA ARG A 191 -10.83 7.79 13.56
C ARG A 191 -11.76 6.93 12.73
N GLN A 192 -12.02 7.37 11.51
CA GLN A 192 -12.62 6.52 10.49
C GLN A 192 -11.55 5.94 9.59
N TRP A 193 -11.78 4.71 9.16
CA TRP A 193 -10.87 3.90 8.36
C TRP A 193 -11.55 3.45 7.08
N MET A 194 -10.77 3.26 6.03
CA MET A 194 -11.22 2.69 4.77
C MET A 194 -10.10 1.87 4.15
N VAL A 195 -10.45 0.71 3.60
CA VAL A 195 -9.53 -0.14 2.85
C VAL A 195 -10.00 -0.24 1.40
N SER A 196 -9.10 -0.02 0.45
CA SER A 196 -9.41 -0.09 -0.99
C SER A 196 -8.31 -0.84 -1.73
N ALA A 197 -8.69 -1.74 -2.63
CA ALA A 197 -7.80 -2.55 -3.44
C ALA A 197 -7.76 -2.05 -4.89
N PHE A 198 -6.56 -2.07 -5.49
CA PHE A 198 -6.30 -1.64 -6.86
C PHE A 198 -5.44 -2.69 -7.58
N PRO A 199 -5.50 -2.79 -8.92
CA PRO A 199 -4.60 -3.67 -9.67
C PRO A 199 -3.13 -3.34 -9.39
N ILE A 200 -2.26 -4.35 -9.30
CA ILE A 200 -0.81 -4.11 -9.16
C ILE A 200 -0.19 -3.53 -10.44
N ASN A 201 -0.83 -3.78 -11.59
CA ASN A 201 -0.40 -3.23 -12.87
C ASN A 201 -0.64 -1.71 -12.87
N LEU A 202 0.44 -0.95 -13.02
CA LEU A 202 0.40 0.50 -13.08
C LEU A 202 -0.09 0.95 -14.47
N PRO A 203 -1.23 1.67 -14.59
CA PRO A 203 -1.73 2.14 -15.88
C PRO A 203 -0.83 3.25 -16.45
N PRO A 204 -0.69 3.38 -17.79
CA PRO A 204 0.06 4.48 -18.38
C PRO A 204 -0.67 5.82 -18.13
N PRO A 205 0.05 6.93 -17.83
CA PRO A 205 -0.53 8.26 -17.82
C PRO A 205 -0.71 8.80 -19.25
N VAL A 206 -1.58 9.79 -19.42
CA VAL A 206 -1.81 10.46 -20.72
C VAL A 206 -0.69 11.43 -21.08
N ARG A 207 -0.04 12.03 -20.08
CA ARG A 207 1.11 12.93 -20.24
C ARG A 207 1.92 13.03 -18.95
N TRP A 208 3.17 13.49 -19.09
CA TRP A 208 4.08 13.79 -17.98
C TRP A 208 4.51 15.25 -18.01
N GLU A 209 4.46 15.93 -16.88
CA GLU A 209 4.88 17.34 -16.76
C GLU A 209 5.53 17.63 -15.43
N PHE A 210 6.48 18.57 -15.42
CA PHE A 210 7.01 19.12 -14.18
C PHE A 210 5.96 20.04 -13.55
N ARG A 211 5.56 19.73 -12.31
CA ARG A 211 4.65 20.58 -11.53
C ARG A 211 5.43 21.56 -10.65
N THR A 212 6.59 21.13 -10.16
CA THR A 212 7.52 21.96 -9.40
C THR A 212 8.94 21.60 -9.82
N GLU A 213 9.93 22.38 -9.41
CA GLU A 213 11.36 22.05 -9.57
C GLU A 213 11.75 20.69 -8.97
N ARG A 214 10.91 20.13 -8.08
CA ARG A 214 11.17 18.88 -7.38
C ARG A 214 10.25 17.74 -7.78
N SER A 215 9.23 17.98 -8.61
CA SER A 215 8.21 16.97 -8.90
C SER A 215 7.84 16.87 -10.37
N LEU A 216 7.92 15.65 -10.87
CA LEU A 216 7.38 15.23 -12.16
C LEU A 216 6.05 14.50 -11.93
N VAL A 217 5.04 14.87 -12.69
CA VAL A 217 3.66 14.39 -12.50
C VAL A 217 3.16 13.72 -13.76
N GLY A 218 2.66 12.50 -13.62
CA GLY A 218 1.94 11.78 -14.66
C GLY A 218 0.45 12.02 -14.47
N TYR A 219 -0.25 12.49 -15.50
CA TYR A 219 -1.68 12.81 -15.44
C TYR A 219 -2.53 11.67 -15.99
N ASP A 220 -3.75 11.51 -15.47
CA ASP A 220 -4.78 10.67 -16.11
C ASP A 220 -5.67 11.47 -17.06
N GLU A 221 -6.65 10.78 -17.67
CA GLU A 221 -7.59 11.34 -18.65
C GLU A 221 -8.45 12.49 -18.09
N ASP A 222 -8.68 12.53 -16.78
CA ASP A 222 -9.44 13.60 -16.12
C ASP A 222 -8.54 14.80 -15.75
N GLY A 223 -7.26 14.76 -16.13
CA GLY A 223 -6.27 15.78 -15.80
C GLY A 223 -5.84 15.77 -14.33
N GLY A 224 -6.15 14.72 -13.56
CA GLY A 224 -5.68 14.58 -12.18
C GLY A 224 -4.32 13.89 -12.11
N ALA A 225 -3.58 14.14 -11.02
CA ALA A 225 -2.29 13.46 -10.79
C ALA A 225 -2.53 11.96 -10.58
N LEU A 226 -2.02 11.16 -11.51
CA LEU A 226 -1.98 9.71 -11.42
C LEU A 226 -0.69 9.26 -10.73
N TYR A 227 0.43 9.90 -11.08
CA TYR A 227 1.74 9.64 -10.50
C TYR A 227 2.41 10.93 -10.08
N GLU A 228 3.23 10.85 -9.03
CA GLU A 228 4.21 11.88 -8.71
C GLU A 228 5.56 11.23 -8.45
N TRP A 229 6.61 11.77 -9.06
CA TRP A 229 7.99 11.38 -8.83
C TRP A 229 8.80 12.57 -8.33
N TYR A 230 9.40 12.41 -7.14
CA TYR A 230 10.19 13.43 -6.48
C TYR A 230 11.69 13.20 -6.70
N GLY A 231 12.15 13.37 -7.94
CA GLY A 231 13.51 13.00 -8.39
C GLY A 231 14.64 13.58 -7.52
N LEU A 232 14.48 14.81 -7.03
CA LEU A 232 15.46 15.52 -6.20
C LEU A 232 15.19 15.41 -4.69
N SER A 233 14.21 14.61 -4.26
CA SER A 233 13.85 14.43 -2.85
C SER A 233 13.67 12.95 -2.53
N GLY A 234 14.79 12.23 -2.51
CA GLY A 234 14.82 10.78 -2.24
C GLY A 234 14.26 9.91 -3.37
N SER A 235 13.77 10.50 -4.46
CA SER A 235 13.16 9.78 -5.59
C SER A 235 12.00 8.91 -5.13
N GLN A 236 11.10 9.52 -4.35
CA GLN A 236 9.82 8.92 -4.00
C GLN A 236 8.94 8.83 -5.25
N PHE A 237 8.46 7.63 -5.57
CA PHE A 237 7.47 7.40 -6.62
C PHE A 237 6.12 7.06 -5.98
N LYS A 238 5.12 7.88 -6.25
CA LYS A 238 3.77 7.78 -5.68
C LYS A 238 2.74 7.56 -6.78
N TYR A 239 1.74 6.73 -6.46
CA TYR A 239 0.61 6.39 -7.30
C TYR A 239 -0.71 6.80 -6.60
N PHE A 240 -1.60 7.45 -7.34
CA PHE A 240 -2.83 8.03 -6.84
C PHE A 240 -4.06 7.57 -7.66
N PRO A 241 -4.46 6.30 -7.58
CA PRO A 241 -5.67 5.84 -8.25
C PRO A 241 -6.91 6.50 -7.63
N LYS A 242 -7.93 6.74 -8.45
CA LYS A 242 -9.23 7.23 -7.97
C LYS A 242 -9.86 6.16 -7.08
N LEU A 243 -10.44 6.55 -5.95
CA LEU A 243 -11.17 5.58 -5.11
C LEU A 243 -12.32 4.90 -5.86
N ALA A 244 -12.93 5.61 -6.81
CA ALA A 244 -13.97 5.09 -7.69
C ALA A 244 -13.49 3.96 -8.63
N SER A 245 -12.18 3.86 -8.89
CA SER A 245 -11.59 2.80 -9.72
C SER A 245 -11.06 1.62 -8.92
N ARG A 246 -11.40 1.53 -7.62
CA ARG A 246 -11.02 0.37 -6.79
C ARG A 246 -11.71 -0.90 -7.29
N LEU A 247 -11.01 -2.02 -7.20
CA LEU A 247 -11.58 -3.34 -7.49
C LEU A 247 -12.61 -3.69 -6.42
N HIS A 248 -12.16 -3.65 -5.18
CA HIS A 248 -12.92 -4.04 -3.99
C HIS A 248 -12.47 -3.18 -2.80
N GLY A 249 -13.28 -3.08 -1.75
CA GLY A 249 -12.93 -2.29 -0.58
C GLY A 249 -14.04 -2.28 0.46
N THR A 250 -13.86 -1.46 1.48
CA THR A 250 -14.85 -1.22 2.54
C THR A 250 -15.54 0.14 2.33
N GLY A 251 -16.69 0.31 2.97
CA GLY A 251 -17.12 1.65 3.40
C GLY A 251 -16.24 2.19 4.53
N LEU A 252 -16.62 3.34 5.09
CA LEU A 252 -15.98 3.89 6.28
C LEU A 252 -16.34 3.02 7.49
N PHE A 253 -15.36 2.73 8.35
CA PHE A 253 -15.57 1.99 9.59
C PHE A 253 -14.74 2.54 10.74
N THR A 254 -15.15 2.23 11.96
CA THR A 254 -14.42 2.55 13.20
C THR A 254 -13.83 1.29 13.82
N LEU A 255 -12.77 1.47 14.58
CA LEU A 255 -12.19 0.39 15.37
C LEU A 255 -12.86 0.32 16.75
N PRO A 256 -13.08 -0.86 17.33
CA PRO A 256 -13.43 -0.96 18.74
C PRO A 256 -12.30 -0.41 19.63
N LYS A 257 -12.64 0.04 20.84
CA LYS A 257 -11.69 0.48 21.87
C LYS A 257 -11.47 -0.65 22.89
N PRO A 258 -10.35 -1.39 22.85
CA PRO A 258 -10.03 -2.33 23.92
C PRO A 258 -9.64 -1.57 25.20
N ALA A 259 -9.65 -2.27 26.33
CA ALA A 259 -9.01 -1.75 27.54
C ALA A 259 -7.50 -1.56 27.28
N VAL A 260 -6.93 -0.47 27.80
CA VAL A 260 -5.48 -0.26 27.76
C VAL A 260 -4.83 -1.26 28.72
N GLU A 261 -3.90 -2.06 28.22
CA GLU A 261 -3.23 -3.08 29.01
C GLU A 261 -1.72 -2.85 29.05
N THR A 262 -1.16 -2.86 30.26
CA THR A 262 0.29 -2.77 30.45
C THR A 262 0.98 -4.04 29.94
N LEU A 263 2.24 -3.92 29.52
CA LEU A 263 3.05 -5.09 29.15
C LEU A 263 3.11 -6.14 30.27
N ARG A 264 3.15 -5.68 31.54
CA ARG A 264 3.10 -6.56 32.71
C ARG A 264 1.81 -7.39 32.74
N ALA A 265 0.65 -6.73 32.59
CA ALA A 265 -0.64 -7.39 32.59
C ALA A 265 -0.76 -8.42 31.44
N LYS A 266 -0.27 -8.07 30.24
CA LYS A 266 -0.24 -8.99 29.10
C LYS A 266 0.64 -10.22 29.36
N SER A 267 1.84 -9.99 29.89
CA SER A 267 2.79 -11.06 30.21
C SER A 267 2.19 -12.06 31.19
N SER A 268 1.60 -11.59 32.29
CA SER A 268 0.97 -12.47 33.28
C SER A 268 -0.16 -13.31 32.68
N LYS A 269 -1.03 -12.72 31.84
CA LYS A 269 -2.10 -13.48 31.18
C LYS A 269 -1.60 -14.55 30.21
N MET A 270 -0.52 -14.28 29.49
CA MET A 270 -0.02 -15.18 28.45
C MET A 270 0.85 -16.33 28.99
N PHE A 271 1.57 -16.10 30.09
CA PHE A 271 2.62 -17.01 30.54
C PHE A 271 2.49 -17.46 32.00
N GLU A 272 1.60 -16.85 32.79
CA GLU A 272 1.38 -17.17 34.21
C GLU A 272 -0.04 -17.68 34.49
N GLY A 273 -0.80 -18.01 33.42
CA GLY A 273 -2.14 -18.58 33.47
C GLY A 273 -2.16 -20.10 33.61
#